data_AF-A0A974PVG1-F1
#
_entry.id   AF-A0A974PVG1-F1
#
_cell.length_a   1.000
_cell.length_b   1.000
_cell.length_c   1.000
_cell.angle_alpha   90.00
_cell.angle_beta   90.00
_cell.angle_gamma   90.00
#
_symmetry.space_group_name_H-M   'P 1'
#
loop_
_entity.id
_entity.type
_entity.pdbx_description
1 polymer ?
#
loop_
_entity_poly.entity_id
_entity_poly.type
_entity_poly.pdbx_seq_one_letter_code
_entity_poly.pdbx_strand_id
1 'polypeptide(L)'
;MGLVEGSVDLIFQDAPAVSPRDARRGRVLACQSRPTSDIIITPPPGHWEGLPLPCQECTGELIAVEELAPEIRRFTFRNSAGRFVCRCARASLRHSTTCGGD
;
A
#
# COMPACT_ATOMS: atom_id res chain seq x y z
N MET A 1 4.59 -13.44 8.23
CA MET A 1 4.29 -14.26 7.05
C MET A 1 5.60 -14.93 6.62
N GLY A 2 5.57 -16.21 6.28
CA GLY A 2 6.76 -16.95 5.79
C GLY A 2 6.55 -17.45 4.37
N LEU A 3 7.59 -17.41 3.54
CA LEU A 3 7.61 -18.05 2.22
C LEU A 3 7.96 -19.53 2.41
N VAL A 4 7.08 -20.41 1.95
CA VAL A 4 7.21 -21.87 2.04
C VAL A 4 7.83 -22.42 0.76
N GLU A 5 7.33 -21.97 -0.39
CA GLU A 5 7.80 -22.38 -1.72
C GLU A 5 7.77 -21.20 -2.69
N GLY A 6 8.63 -21.27 -3.71
CA GLY A 6 8.74 -20.27 -4.78
C GLY A 6 9.76 -19.16 -4.49
N SER A 7 9.67 -18.07 -5.26
CA SER A 7 10.63 -16.97 -5.25
C SER A 7 9.93 -15.61 -5.22
N VAL A 8 10.53 -14.67 -4.50
CA VAL A 8 10.06 -13.29 -4.39
C VAL A 8 11.23 -12.33 -4.45
N ASP A 9 11.02 -11.17 -5.06
CA ASP A 9 11.94 -10.04 -5.02
C ASP A 9 11.44 -8.98 -4.04
N LEU A 10 12.38 -8.28 -3.38
CA LEU A 10 12.07 -7.10 -2.57
C LEU A 10 11.84 -5.90 -3.49
N ILE A 11 10.69 -5.24 -3.33
CA ILE A 11 10.29 -4.07 -4.13
C ILE A 11 11.14 -2.85 -3.76
N PHE A 12 11.58 -2.76 -2.50
CA PHE A 12 12.46 -1.71 -2.01
C PHE A 12 13.60 -2.33 -1.19
N GLN A 13 14.81 -2.27 -1.72
CA GLN A 13 15.97 -2.97 -1.14
C GLN A 13 16.42 -2.37 0.20
N ASP A 14 16.21 -1.07 0.42
CA ASP A 14 16.55 -0.39 1.68
C ASP A 14 15.41 -0.38 2.71
N ALA A 15 14.43 -1.30 2.58
CA ALA A 15 13.31 -1.35 3.52
C ALA A 15 13.82 -1.65 4.95
N PRO A 16 13.63 -0.74 5.93
CA PRO A 16 14.20 -0.88 7.29
C PRO A 16 13.59 -2.02 8.12
N ALA A 17 12.68 -2.80 7.54
CA ALA A 17 11.88 -3.82 8.21
C ALA A 17 12.30 -5.27 7.87
N VAL A 18 13.33 -5.48 7.04
CA VAL A 18 13.88 -6.83 6.77
C VAL A 18 15.25 -6.93 7.43
N SER A 19 15.31 -7.49 8.63
CA SER A 19 16.61 -7.77 9.24
C SER A 19 17.28 -8.95 8.52
N PRO A 20 18.63 -9.03 8.47
CA PRO A 20 19.34 -10.19 7.94
C PRO A 20 18.94 -11.51 8.61
N ARG A 21 18.40 -11.44 9.84
CA ARG A 21 17.88 -12.58 10.60
C ARG A 21 16.53 -13.07 10.05
N ASP A 22 15.70 -12.18 9.51
CA ASP A 22 14.39 -12.51 8.95
C ASP A 22 14.53 -13.16 7.57
N ALA A 23 15.45 -12.65 6.74
CA ALA A 23 15.80 -13.24 5.45
C ALA A 23 16.26 -14.71 5.60
N ARG A 24 17.12 -15.00 6.60
CA ARG A 24 17.59 -16.36 6.91
C ARG A 24 16.49 -17.32 7.37
N ARG A 25 15.33 -16.81 7.81
CA ARG A 25 14.20 -17.62 8.30
C ARG A 25 13.06 -17.71 7.29
N GLY A 26 13.28 -17.30 6.04
CA GLY A 26 12.26 -17.28 4.99
C GLY A 26 11.09 -16.34 5.31
N ARG A 27 11.30 -15.32 6.15
CA ARG A 27 10.25 -14.34 6.47
C ARG A 27 10.20 -13.29 5.38
N VAL A 28 8.99 -13.04 4.89
CA VAL A 28 8.73 -12.13 3.78
C VAL A 28 7.68 -11.10 4.20
N LEU A 29 7.88 -9.85 3.83
CA LEU A 29 6.93 -8.76 4.04
C LEU A 29 6.03 -8.64 2.81
N ALA A 30 4.76 -9.00 2.95
CA ALA A 30 3.80 -9.01 1.84
C ALA A 30 3.69 -7.66 1.10
N CYS A 31 3.77 -6.54 1.83
CA CYS A 31 3.70 -5.20 1.23
C CYS A 31 4.99 -4.74 0.53
N GLN A 32 6.11 -5.46 0.71
CA GLN A 32 7.41 -5.10 0.16
C GLN A 32 8.00 -6.19 -0.72
N SER A 33 7.20 -7.18 -1.12
CA SER A 33 7.68 -8.33 -1.89
C SER A 33 6.80 -8.55 -3.11
N ARG A 34 7.43 -8.88 -4.23
CA ARG A 34 6.77 -9.22 -5.49
C ARG A 34 7.09 -10.68 -5.84
N PRO A 35 6.08 -11.53 -6.10
CA PRO A 35 6.34 -12.89 -6.57
C PRO A 35 6.99 -12.87 -7.95
N THR A 36 8.02 -13.70 -8.12
CA THR A 36 8.70 -13.96 -9.40
C THR A 36 8.38 -15.35 -9.95
N SER A 37 7.70 -16.17 -9.15
CA SER A 37 7.13 -17.47 -9.51
C SER A 37 5.79 -17.65 -8.78
N ASP A 38 5.13 -18.79 -9.00
CA ASP A 38 4.10 -19.25 -8.08
C ASP A 38 4.72 -19.41 -6.67
N ILE A 39 3.97 -19.02 -5.63
CA ILE A 39 4.44 -19.04 -4.25
C ILE A 39 3.41 -19.64 -3.29
N ILE A 40 3.91 -20.30 -2.25
CA ILE A 40 3.13 -20.74 -1.10
C ILE A 40 3.60 -19.97 0.13
N ILE A 41 2.67 -19.42 0.89
CA ILE A 41 2.96 -18.55 2.04
C ILE A 41 2.20 -18.99 3.29
N THR A 42 2.82 -18.82 4.45
CA THR A 42 2.16 -18.99 5.75
C THR A 42 1.70 -17.65 6.30
N PRO A 43 0.44 -17.53 6.75
CA PRO A 43 -0.06 -16.29 7.33
C PRO A 43 0.75 -15.87 8.57
N PRO A 44 0.82 -14.58 8.92
CA PRO A 44 1.41 -14.14 10.18
C PRO A 44 0.66 -14.75 11.38
N PRO A 45 1.35 -14.98 12.52
CA PRO A 45 0.65 -15.31 13.76
C PRO A 45 -0.20 -14.11 14.19
N GLY A 46 -1.50 -14.34 14.36
CA GLY A 46 -2.49 -13.31 14.67
C GLY A 46 -3.78 -13.52 13.88
N HIS A 47 -4.92 -13.41 14.56
CA HIS A 47 -6.24 -13.54 13.94
C HIS A 47 -6.67 -12.18 13.37
N TRP A 48 -6.98 -12.12 12.08
CA TRP A 48 -7.68 -10.99 11.48
C TRP A 48 -9.17 -11.27 11.60
N GLU A 49 -9.85 -10.63 12.56
CA GLU A 49 -11.31 -10.70 12.63
C GLU A 49 -11.94 -9.92 11.48
N GLY A 50 -12.75 -10.61 10.68
CA GLY A 50 -13.54 -10.02 9.59
C GLY A 50 -12.87 -10.07 8.22
N LEU A 51 -13.69 -10.06 7.18
CA LEU A 51 -13.20 -9.91 5.80
C LEU A 51 -12.57 -8.51 5.66
N PRO A 52 -11.32 -8.40 5.20
CA PRO A 52 -10.74 -7.10 4.88
C PRO A 52 -11.61 -6.43 3.82
N LEU A 53 -11.84 -5.12 3.96
CA LEU A 53 -12.49 -4.36 2.89
C LEU A 53 -11.61 -4.49 1.64
N PRO A 54 -12.19 -4.70 0.45
CA PRO A 54 -11.38 -4.75 -0.76
C PRO A 54 -10.64 -3.42 -0.91
N CYS A 55 -9.33 -3.49 -1.11
CA CYS A 55 -8.57 -2.33 -1.54
C CYS A 55 -8.99 -2.05 -2.99
N GLN A 56 -9.58 -0.88 -3.22
CA GLN A 56 -10.00 -0.46 -4.55
C GLN A 56 -9.20 0.77 -4.96
N GLU A 57 -8.65 0.72 -6.17
CA GLU A 57 -8.11 1.91 -6.81
C GLU A 57 -9.27 2.79 -7.27
N CYS A 58 -9.17 4.08 -7.01
CA CYS A 58 -10.18 5.06 -7.38
C CYS A 58 -9.52 6.36 -7.83
N THR A 59 -10.14 7.00 -8.82
CA THR A 59 -9.75 8.32 -9.27
C THR A 59 -10.60 9.38 -8.59
N GLY A 60 -9.99 10.49 -8.19
CA GLY A 60 -10.67 11.64 -7.61
C GLY A 60 -10.11 12.96 -8.14
N GLU A 61 -10.98 13.93 -8.34
CA GLU A 61 -10.66 15.30 -8.71
C GLU A 61 -10.35 16.11 -7.45
N LEU A 62 -9.24 16.85 -7.43
CA LEU A 62 -8.92 17.77 -6.33
C LEU A 62 -9.83 19.01 -6.44
N ILE A 63 -10.70 19.21 -5.46
CA ILE A 63 -11.69 20.30 -5.47
C ILE A 63 -11.41 21.42 -4.46
N ALA A 64 -10.55 21.17 -3.46
CA ALA A 64 -10.14 22.20 -2.52
C ALA A 64 -8.77 21.91 -1.90
N VAL A 65 -8.02 22.99 -1.63
CA VAL A 65 -6.78 22.99 -0.85
C VAL A 65 -6.89 24.08 0.21
N GLU A 66 -6.72 23.70 1.47
CA GLU A 66 -6.78 24.61 2.62
C GLU A 66 -5.47 24.50 3.41
N GLU A 67 -4.83 25.64 3.69
CA GLU A 67 -3.67 25.69 4.57
C GLU A 67 -4.13 25.74 6.03
N LEU A 68 -3.75 24.73 6.82
CA LEU A 68 -4.12 24.64 8.24
C LEU A 68 -3.03 25.23 9.14
N ALA A 69 -1.77 25.11 8.72
CA ALA A 69 -0.58 25.62 9.40
C ALA A 69 0.60 25.63 8.41
N PRO A 70 1.75 26.22 8.74
CA PRO A 70 2.97 26.07 7.94
C PRO A 70 3.25 24.58 7.65
N GLU A 71 3.37 24.25 6.37
CA GLU A 71 3.60 22.88 5.85
C GLU A 71 2.46 21.87 6.09
N ILE A 72 1.32 22.28 6.66
CA ILE A 72 0.14 21.43 6.84
C ILE A 72 -0.98 21.92 5.93
N ARG A 73 -1.42 21.07 5.00
CA ARG A 73 -2.53 21.35 4.08
C ARG A 73 -3.57 20.25 4.12
N ARG A 74 -4.84 20.65 4.03
CA ARG A 74 -5.98 19.75 3.80
C ARG A 74 -6.31 19.77 2.32
N PHE A 75 -6.49 18.57 1.76
CA PHE A 75 -6.92 18.36 0.38
C PHE A 75 -8.29 17.71 0.38
N THR A 76 -9.23 18.24 -0.38
CA THR A 76 -10.55 17.64 -0.57
C THR A 76 -10.68 17.13 -1.98
N PHE A 77 -11.05 15.85 -2.13
CA PHE A 77 -11.25 15.21 -3.42
C PHE A 77 -12.71 14.84 -3.64
N ARG A 78 -13.18 15.02 -4.87
CA ARG A 78 -14.46 14.48 -5.36
C ARG A 78 -14.18 13.23 -6.17
N ASN A 79 -14.90 12.15 -5.92
CA ASN A 79 -14.82 10.92 -6.70
C ASN A 79 -16.20 10.50 -7.21
N SER A 80 -16.23 9.72 -8.29
CA SER A 80 -17.47 9.15 -8.84
C SER A 80 -17.92 7.87 -8.12
N ALA A 81 -17.02 7.22 -7.37
CA ALA A 81 -17.25 5.93 -6.71
C ALA A 81 -18.01 6.01 -5.38
N GLY A 82 -18.38 7.21 -4.90
CA GLY A 82 -19.10 7.40 -3.64
C GLY A 82 -18.20 7.42 -2.39
N ARG A 83 -18.78 7.26 -1.19
CA ARG A 83 -18.05 7.41 0.08
C ARG A 83 -17.03 6.31 0.29
N PHE A 84 -15.76 6.69 0.43
CA PHE A 84 -14.70 5.77 0.85
C PHE A 84 -14.85 5.37 2.33
N VAL A 85 -14.76 4.07 2.60
CA VAL A 85 -14.59 3.54 3.96
C VAL A 85 -13.18 2.99 4.09
N CYS A 86 -12.27 3.82 4.58
CA CYS A 86 -10.92 3.42 4.92
C CYS A 86 -10.86 3.14 6.43
N ARG A 87 -10.84 1.86 6.84
CA ARG A 87 -10.77 1.49 8.27
C ARG A 87 -9.41 1.76 8.92
N CYS A 88 -8.35 1.87 8.12
CA CYS A 88 -7.00 2.20 8.58
C CYS A 88 -6.53 3.34 7.70
N ALA A 89 -6.50 4.57 8.22
CA ALA A 89 -6.24 5.86 7.53
C ALA A 89 -5.02 5.90 6.57
N ARG A 90 -5.05 5.11 5.50
CA ARG A 90 -3.96 4.91 4.55
C ARG A 90 -4.54 5.12 3.16
N ALA A 91 -4.48 6.36 2.72
CA ALA A 91 -4.65 6.72 1.32
C ALA A 91 -3.25 6.98 0.75
N SER A 92 -2.95 6.40 -0.40
CA SER A 92 -1.78 6.80 -1.20
C SER A 92 -2.29 7.74 -2.28
N LEU A 93 -1.85 8.99 -2.24
CA LEU A 93 -2.16 9.94 -3.29
C LEU A 93 -1.03 9.91 -4.32
N ARG A 94 -1.35 9.50 -5.55
CA ARG A 94 -0.46 9.70 -6.70
C ARG A 94 -1.02 10.86 -7.50
N HIS A 95 -0.23 11.92 -7.66
CA HIS A 95 -0.55 13.01 -8.55
C HIS A 95 0.01 12.69 -9.93
N SER A 96 -0.85 12.49 -10.93
CA SER A 96 -0.44 12.46 -12.33
C SER A 96 -0.94 13.74 -12.99
N THR A 97 -0.01 14.64 -13.30
CA THR A 97 -0.28 15.79 -14.17
C THR A 97 -0.15 15.26 -15.60
N THR A 98 -1.27 15.08 -16.30
CA THR A 98 -1.21 14.98 -17.77
C THR A 98 -0.86 16.37 -18.27
N CYS A 99 0.43 16.63 -18.51
CA CYS A 99 0.85 17.74 -19.34
C CYS A 99 0.33 17.44 -20.75
N GLY A 100 -0.82 17.99 -21.10
CA GLY A 100 -1.25 18.09 -22.50
C GLY A 100 -0.21 18.94 -23.23
N GLY A 101 0.50 18.31 -24.16
CA GLY A 101 1.27 19.03 -25.15
C GLY A 101 0.32 19.52 -26.24
N ASP A 102 0.37 20.81 -26.50
CA ASP A 102 0.26 21.44 -27.83
C ASP A 102 1.16 22.69 -27.81
#